data_AF-A0A523VFS5-F1
#
_entry.id   AF-A0A523VFS5-F1
#
_cell.length_a   1.000
_cell.length_b   1.000
_cell.length_c   1.000
_cell.angle_alpha   90.00
_cell.angle_beta   90.00
_cell.angle_gamma   90.00
#
_symmetry.space_group_name_H-M   'P 1'
#
loop_
_entity.id
_entity.type
_entity.pdbx_description
1 polymer ?
#
loop_
_entity_poly.entity_id
_entity_poly.type
_entity_poly.pdbx_seq_one_letter_code
_entity_poly.pdbx_strand_id
1 'polypeptide(L)' 'LVEAGTNWIKAVSQEAAVIGRCTGKTNVHNLEPEDMRTITLATSAALGIPLAAGQGVREYF' A
#
# COMPACT_ATOMS: atom_id res chain seq x y z
N LEU A 1 -23.71 -12.07 -14.23
CA LEU A 1 -22.91 -12.32 -13.00
C LEU A 1 -21.45 -12.64 -13.31
N VAL A 2 -21.15 -13.61 -14.18
CA VAL A 2 -19.77 -13.98 -14.56
C VAL A 2 -18.99 -12.81 -15.20
N GLU A 3 -19.64 -12.03 -16.07
CA GLU A 3 -19.01 -10.87 -16.72
C GLU A 3 -18.68 -9.76 -15.71
N ALA A 4 -19.61 -9.43 -14.81
CA ALA A 4 -19.38 -8.45 -13.75
C ALA A 4 -18.22 -8.86 -12.83
N GLY A 5 -18.14 -10.14 -12.45
CA GLY A 5 -17.02 -10.67 -11.68
C GLY A 5 -15.68 -10.57 -12.43
N THR A 6 -15.67 -10.88 -13.72
CA THR A 6 -14.48 -10.75 -14.57
C THR A 6 -14.01 -9.30 -14.66
N ASN A 7 -14.95 -8.36 -14.86
CA ASN A 7 -14.64 -6.94 -14.95
C ASN A 7 -14.11 -6.40 -13.61
N TRP A 8 -14.68 -6.85 -12.50
CA TRP A 8 -14.22 -6.48 -11.16
C TRP A 8 -12.79 -6.95 -10.90
N ILE A 9 -12.47 -8.24 -11.17
CA ILE A 9 -11.11 -8.77 -10.99
C ILE A 9 -10.11 -8.00 -11.87
N LYS A 10 -10.46 -7.69 -13.11
CA LYS A 10 -9.61 -6.90 -14.01
C LYS A 10 -9.35 -5.50 -13.46
N ALA A 11 -10.38 -4.82 -12.98
CA ALA A 11 -10.26 -3.48 -12.42
C ALA A 11 -9.34 -3.48 -11.18
N VAL A 12 -9.59 -4.37 -10.20
CA VAL A 12 -8.76 -4.47 -8.98
C VAL A 12 -7.32 -4.84 -9.31
N SER A 13 -7.09 -5.70 -10.31
CA SER A 13 -5.73 -6.05 -10.77
C SER A 13 -5.01 -4.83 -11.35
N GLN A 14 -5.72 -3.98 -12.11
CA GLN A 14 -5.17 -2.75 -12.67
C GLN A 14 -4.87 -1.72 -11.57
N GLU A 15 -5.75 -1.57 -10.58
CA GLU A 15 -5.55 -0.70 -9.43
C GLU A 15 -4.31 -1.10 -8.61
N ALA A 16 -4.15 -2.39 -8.30
CA ALA A 16 -2.95 -2.89 -7.62
C ALA A 16 -1.66 -2.58 -8.41
N ALA A 17 -1.72 -2.68 -9.74
CA ALA A 17 -0.60 -2.33 -10.60
C ALA A 17 -0.33 -0.81 -10.63
N VAL A 18 -1.35 0.04 -10.53
CA VAL A 18 -1.19 1.50 -10.39
C VAL A 18 -0.48 1.83 -9.08
N ILE A 19 -0.89 1.22 -7.97
CA ILE A 19 -0.25 1.41 -6.66
C ILE A 19 1.24 1.05 -6.72
N GLY A 20 1.59 -0.11 -7.27
CA GLY A 20 2.98 -0.51 -7.44
C GLY A 20 3.79 0.48 -8.28
N ARG A 21 3.21 1.03 -9.36
CA ARG A 21 3.89 2.04 -10.17
C ARG A 21 4.09 3.37 -9.44
N CYS A 22 3.14 3.79 -8.61
CA CYS A 22 3.27 5.01 -7.80
C CYS A 22 4.43 4.93 -6.81
N THR A 23 4.78 3.73 -6.35
CA THR A 23 5.94 3.48 -5.48
C THR A 23 7.22 3.14 -6.25
N GLY A 24 7.19 3.22 -7.58
CA GLY A 24 8.35 2.94 -8.44
C GLY A 24 8.65 1.45 -8.67
N LYS A 25 7.72 0.56 -8.31
CA LYS A 25 7.85 -0.90 -8.50
C LYS A 25 7.11 -1.35 -9.77
N THR A 26 7.77 -2.17 -10.59
CA THR A 26 7.18 -2.74 -11.83
C THR A 26 6.24 -3.91 -11.53
N ASN A 27 6.48 -4.65 -10.45
CA ASN A 27 5.69 -5.79 -10.03
C ASN A 27 5.22 -5.57 -8.59
N VAL A 28 3.92 -5.77 -8.33
CA VAL A 28 3.30 -5.58 -7.01
C VAL A 28 3.89 -6.51 -5.95
N HIS A 29 4.43 -7.66 -6.35
CA HIS A 29 5.09 -8.60 -5.42
C HIS A 29 6.44 -8.09 -4.92
N ASN A 30 6.97 -7.02 -5.51
CA ASN A 30 8.22 -6.37 -5.08
C ASN A 30 7.98 -5.18 -4.14
N LEU A 31 6.73 -4.95 -3.72
CA LEU A 31 6.43 -3.93 -2.73
C LEU A 31 7.07 -4.30 -1.39
N GLU A 32 7.80 -3.35 -0.84
CA GLU A 32 8.35 -3.43 0.50
C GLU A 32 7.41 -2.66 1.46
N PRO A 33 7.35 -3.01 2.75
CA PRO A 33 6.50 -2.30 3.71
C PRO A 33 6.74 -0.77 3.73
N GLU A 34 7.98 -0.36 3.55
CA GLU A 34 8.41 1.04 3.47
C GLU A 34 7.88 1.79 2.26
N ASP A 35 7.43 1.11 1.20
CA ASP A 35 6.80 1.73 0.03
C ASP A 35 5.37 2.19 0.36
N MET A 36 4.69 1.51 1.29
CA MET A 36 3.27 1.70 1.64
C MET A 36 3.11 2.13 3.10
N ARG A 37 3.89 3.12 3.54
CA ARG A 37 3.91 3.53 4.95
C ARG A 37 2.54 3.92 5.46
N THR A 38 2.27 3.49 6.69
CA THR A 38 1.02 3.77 7.39
C THR A 38 0.98 5.21 7.90
N ILE A 39 -0.22 5.75 8.06
CA ILE A 39 -0.45 7.11 8.58
C ILE A 39 -1.10 7.13 9.97
N THR A 40 -1.39 5.96 10.54
CA THR A 40 -1.92 5.84 11.90
C THR A 40 -1.16 4.78 12.70
N LEU A 41 -1.06 5.00 14.01
CA LEU A 41 -0.41 4.07 14.93
C LEU A 41 -1.13 2.71 14.97
N ALA A 42 -2.46 2.71 14.93
CA ALA A 42 -3.26 1.48 14.93
C ALA A 42 -2.99 0.62 13.69
N THR A 43 -2.94 1.23 12.50
CA THR A 43 -2.64 0.50 11.25
C THR A 43 -1.20 -0.02 11.25
N SER A 44 -0.24 0.78 11.74
CA SER A 44 1.16 0.36 11.86
C SER A 44 1.28 -0.89 12.76
N ALA A 45 0.63 -0.87 13.93
CA ALA A 45 0.64 -1.97 14.87
C ALA A 45 -0.06 -3.24 14.34
N ALA A 46 -1.18 -3.07 13.63
CA ALA A 46 -1.97 -4.18 13.10
C ALA A 46 -1.30 -4.88 11.90
N LEU A 47 -0.63 -4.12 11.04
CA LEU A 47 -0.06 -4.64 9.78
C LEU A 47 1.45 -4.85 9.82
N GLY A 48 2.14 -4.36 10.85
CA GLY A 48 3.60 -4.40 10.93
C GLY A 48 4.30 -3.52 9.89
N ILE A 49 3.58 -2.55 9.32
CA ILE A 49 4.10 -1.63 8.30
C ILE A 49 4.57 -0.32 8.97
N PRO A 50 5.75 0.22 8.62
CA PRO A 50 6.28 1.44 9.24
C PRO A 50 5.35 2.66 9.12
N LEU A 51 5.38 3.54 10.13
CA LEU A 51 4.67 4.82 10.08
C LEU A 51 5.42 5.83 9.19
N ALA A 52 4.70 6.62 8.40
CA ALA A 52 5.26 7.64 7.52
C ALA A 52 6.11 8.67 8.27
N ALA A 53 5.65 9.09 9.45
CA ALA A 53 6.33 10.09 10.30
C ALA A 53 7.46 9.51 11.18
N GLY A 54 7.68 8.19 11.15
CA GLY A 54 8.51 7.49 12.14
C GLY A 54 7.76 7.16 13.43
N GLN A 55 8.25 6.20 14.22
CA GLN A 55 7.54 5.70 15.41
C GLN A 55 7.62 6.63 16.63
N GLY A 56 8.49 7.66 16.60
CA GLY A 56 8.67 8.63 17.68
C GLY A 56 7.98 9.97 17.40
N VAL A 57 7.67 10.71 18.46
CA VAL A 57 7.26 12.12 18.33
C VAL A 57 8.43 12.89 17.73
N ARG A 58 8.21 13.59 16.62
CA ARG A 58 9.22 14.50 16.04
C ARG A 58 9.26 15.77 16.91
N GLU A 59 10.30 15.91 17.72
CA GLU A 59 10.51 17.12 18.56
C GLU A 59 10.94 18.35 17.73
N TYR A 60 11.43 18.12 16.52
CA TYR A 60 11.92 19.14 15.59
C TYR A 60 11.50 18.79 14.15
N PHE A 61 11.51 19.78 13.25
CA PHE A 61 11.19 19.58 11.83
C PHE A 61 12.34 18.93 11.06
#